data_AF-A0A2X0S885-F1
#
_entry.id   AF-A0A2X0S885-F1
#
_cell.length_a   1.000
_cell.length_b   1.000
_cell.length_c   1.000
_cell.angle_alpha   90.00
_cell.angle_beta   90.00
_cell.angle_gamma   90.00
#
_symmetry.space_group_name_H-M   'P 1'
#
loop_
_entity.id
_entity.type
_entity.pdbx_description
1 polymer ?
#
loop_
_entity_poly.entity_id
_entity_poly.type
_entity_poly.pdbx_seq_one_letter_code
_entity_poly.pdbx_strand_id
1 'polypeptide(L)' 'MALKEDMTRITINIKKDENERLKELAEADNRSVSSYVRNLVLREIEQSKK' A
#
# COMPACT_ATOMS: atom_id res chain seq x y z
N MET A 1 -8.23 -8.72 11.65
CA MET A 1 -7.80 -9.56 10.52
C MET A 1 -6.67 -10.44 11.02
N ALA A 2 -6.89 -11.75 11.15
CA ALA A 2 -5.81 -12.69 11.43
C ALA A 2 -4.75 -12.56 10.32
N LEU A 3 -3.47 -12.50 10.69
CA LEU A 3 -2.38 -12.59 9.73
C LEU A 3 -2.55 -13.91 8.99
N LYS A 4 -2.76 -13.86 7.66
CA LYS A 4 -2.60 -15.06 6.83
C LYS A 4 -1.15 -15.52 7.03
N GLU A 5 -0.95 -16.82 7.19
CA GLU A 5 0.29 -17.43 7.70
C GLU A 5 1.57 -17.01 6.93
N ASP A 6 1.45 -16.51 5.70
CA ASP A 6 2.57 -16.05 4.85
C ASP A 6 2.72 -14.52 4.70
N MET A 7 2.08 -13.71 5.56
CA MET A 7 2.16 -12.24 5.45
C MET A 7 3.17 -11.61 6.42
N THR A 8 4.17 -10.92 5.87
CA THR A 8 5.08 -10.06 6.66
C THR A 8 4.50 -8.65 6.82
N ARG A 9 4.50 -8.13 8.05
CA ARG A 9 4.09 -6.75 8.34
C ARG A 9 5.27 -5.80 8.09
N ILE A 10 5.05 -4.82 7.21
CA ILE A 10 5.98 -3.72 6.98
C ILE A 10 5.40 -2.48 7.67
N THR A 11 6.18 -1.84 8.55
CA THR A 11 5.82 -0.57 9.18
C THR A 11 6.82 0.48 8.72
N ILE A 12 6.33 1.58 8.16
CA ILE A 12 7.15 2.69 7.69
C ILE A 12 6.66 3.99 8.33
N ASN A 13 7.58 4.92 8.50
CA ASN A 13 7.26 6.29 8.85
C ASN A 13 7.16 7.11 7.56
N ILE A 14 6.04 7.79 7.37
CA ILE A 14 5.80 8.71 6.27
C ILE A 14 5.39 10.06 6.84
N LYS A 15 5.58 11.13 6.06
CA LYS A 15 5.12 12.45 6.48
C LYS A 15 3.59 12.46 6.56
N LYS A 16 3.06 13.37 7.38
CA LYS A 16 1.62 13.53 7.54
C LYS A 16 0.95 13.87 6.21
N ASP A 17 1.53 14.79 5.44
CA ASP A 17 1.03 15.19 4.12
C ASP A 17 0.99 14.02 3.12
N GLU A 18 2.00 13.14 3.16
CA GLU A 18 2.06 11.95 2.31
C GLU A 18 0.95 10.96 2.65
N ASN A 19 0.66 10.78 3.95
CA ASN A 19 -0.42 9.93 4.41
C ASN A 19 -1.81 10.46 4.01
N GLU A 20 -2.02 11.78 4.09
CA GLU A 20 -3.26 12.40 3.65
C GLU A 20 -3.47 12.20 2.14
N ARG A 21 -2.43 12.42 1.34
CA ARG A 21 -2.48 12.19 -0.10
C ARG A 21 -2.72 10.73 -0.47
N LEU A 22 -2.11 9.79 0.27
CA LEU A 22 -2.36 8.36 0.08
C LEU A 22 -3.80 7.97 0.42
N LYS A 23 -4.44 8.61 1.40
CA LYS A 23 -5.86 8.41 1.69
C LYS A 23 -6.73 8.87 0.54
N GLU A 24 -6.52 10.08 0.04
CA GLU A 24 -7.29 10.62 -1.09
C GLU A 24 -7.18 9.72 -2.33
N LEU A 25 -5.96 9.25 -2.65
CA LEU A 25 -5.72 8.34 -3.76
C LEU A 25 -6.37 6.96 -3.56
N ALA A 26 -6.34 6.44 -2.34
CA ALA A 26 -6.96 5.16 -2.01
C ALA A 26 -8.50 5.25 -2.06
N GLU A 27 -9.08 6.36 -1.58
CA GLU A 27 -10.52 6.63 -1.64
C GLU A 27 -10.99 6.77 -3.09
N ALA A 28 -10.24 7.47 -3.94
CA ALA A 28 -10.53 7.57 -5.37
C ALA A 28 -10.54 6.19 -6.05
N ASP A 29 -9.68 5.26 -5.61
CA ASP A 29 -9.61 3.88 -6.12
C ASP A 29 -10.60 2.93 -5.42
N ASN A 30 -11.46 3.42 -4.52
CA ASN A 30 -12.39 2.63 -3.68
C ASN A 30 -11.68 1.53 -2.87
N ARG A 31 -10.50 1.82 -2.31
CA ARG A 31 -9.67 0.87 -1.54
C ARG A 31 -9.20 1.47 -0.23
N SER A 32 -8.82 0.60 0.71
CA SER A 32 -8.08 1.03 1.89
C SER A 32 -6.65 1.44 1.51
N VAL A 33 -6.05 2.35 2.29
CA VAL A 33 -4.65 2.79 2.10
C VAL A 33 -3.69 1.61 2.06
N SER A 34 -3.85 0.63 2.94
CA SER A 34 -3.00 -0.58 2.97
C SER A 34 -3.12 -1.42 1.70
N SER A 35 -4.33 -1.55 1.15
CA SER A 35 -4.57 -2.27 -0.11
C SER A 35 -4.01 -1.50 -1.31
N TYR A 36 -4.16 -0.18 -1.30
CA TYR A 36 -3.62 0.72 -2.32
C TYR A 36 -2.09 0.64 -2.36
N VAL A 37 -1.42 0.79 -1.22
CA VAL A 37 0.04 0.67 -1.13
C VAL A 37 0.52 -0.71 -1.55
N ARG A 38 -0.17 -1.79 -1.14
CA ARG A 38 0.16 -3.15 -1.59
C ARG A 38 0.08 -3.27 -3.12
N ASN A 39 -0.95 -2.69 -3.75
CA ASN A 39 -1.11 -2.70 -5.20
C ASN A 39 0.01 -1.92 -5.91
N LEU A 40 0.43 -0.77 -5.38
CA LEU A 40 1.57 -0.03 -5.91
C LEU A 40 2.86 -0.84 -5.84
N VAL A 41 3.15 -1.44 -4.68
CA VAL A 41 4.34 -2.27 -4.49
C VAL A 41 4.36 -3.48 -5.43
N LEU A 42 3.20 -4.14 -5.62
CA LEU A 42 3.10 -5.26 -6.57
C LEU A 42 3.40 -4.83 -8.00
N ARG A 43 2.82 -3.72 -8.46
CA ARG A 43 3.07 -3.18 -9.80
C ARG A 43 4.54 -2.86 -10.02
N GLU A 44 5.20 -2.27 -9.02
CA GLU A 44 6.62 -1.94 -9.09
C GLU A 44 7.50 -3.20 -9.17
N ILE A 45 7.18 -4.22 -8.37
CA ILE A 45 7.88 -5.52 -8.42
C ILE A 45 7.70 -6.18 -9.78
N GLU A 46 6.50 -6.12 -10.36
CA GLU A 46 6.23 -6.67 -11.70
C GLU A 46 6.99 -5.90 -12.79
N GLN A 47 7.08 -4.58 -12.69
CA GLN A 47 7.83 -3.74 -13.63
C GLN A 47 9.34 -3.95 -13.52
N SER A 48 9.88 -4.06 -12.31
CA SER A 48 11.31 -4.30 -12.07
C SER A 48 11.81 -5.68 -12.53
N LYS A 49 10.89 -6.63 -12.82
CA LYS A 49 11.24 -7.95 -13.35
C LYS A 49 11.40 -8.00 -14.88
N LYS A 50 11.08 -6.91 -15.57
CA LYS A 50 11.30 -6.75 -17.03
C LYS A 50 12.66 -6.12 -17.30
#